data_AF-A0A4Q8K257-F1
#
_entry.id   AF-A0A4Q8K257-F1
#
_cell.length_a   1.000
_cell.length_b   1.000
_cell.length_c   1.000
_cell.angle_alpha   90.00
_cell.angle_beta   90.00
_cell.angle_gamma   90.00
#
_symmetry.space_group_name_H-M   'P 1'
#
loop_
_entity.id
_entity.type
_entity.pdbx_description
1 polymer ?
#
loop_
_entity_poly.entity_id
_entity_poly.type
_entity_poly.pdbx_seq_one_letter_code
_entity_poly.pdbx_strand_id
1 'polypeptide(L)'
;MALVFLAALCAVASIITLPSESADSYRQESQGECTSPVCQETAQALLASMDFTVNPCQDFYRYACGGWIDSHPTPPEKSTYTAFDALIDEVADNVASI
;
A
#
# COMPACT_ATOMS: atom_id res chain seq x y z
N MET A 1 -0.65 44.95 -29.46
CA MET A 1 -0.97 44.66 -28.05
C MET A 1 -2.02 43.57 -27.93
N ALA A 2 -3.23 43.71 -28.51
CA ALA A 2 -4.28 42.68 -28.46
C ALA A 2 -3.84 41.29 -28.97
N LEU A 3 -3.07 41.23 -30.07
CA LEU A 3 -2.55 39.97 -30.63
C LEU A 3 -1.58 39.24 -29.70
N VAL A 4 -0.83 39.99 -28.88
CA VAL A 4 0.14 39.41 -27.94
C VAL A 4 -0.57 38.80 -26.74
N PHE A 5 -1.62 39.46 -26.24
CA PHE A 5 -2.47 38.91 -25.18
C PHE A 5 -3.24 37.67 -25.63
N LEU A 6 -3.74 37.68 -26.87
CA LEU A 6 -4.45 36.53 -27.44
C LEU A 6 -3.52 35.31 -27.61
N ALA A 7 -2.29 35.53 -28.09
CA ALA A 7 -1.28 34.48 -28.16
C ALA A 7 -0.87 33.96 -26.77
N ALA A 8 -0.72 34.84 -25.78
CA ALA A 8 -0.39 34.47 -24.41
C ALA A 8 -1.52 33.65 -23.75
N LEU A 9 -2.79 34.03 -23.95
CA LEU A 9 -3.93 33.29 -23.41
C LEU A 9 -4.07 31.89 -24.04
N CYS A 10 -3.82 31.77 -25.35
CA CYS A 10 -3.79 30.45 -26.01
C CYS A 10 -2.62 29.59 -25.50
N ALA A 11 -1.44 30.18 -25.29
CA ALA A 11 -0.29 29.45 -24.75
C ALA A 11 -0.53 28.96 -23.32
N VAL A 12 -1.14 29.78 -22.47
CA VAL A 12 -1.49 29.42 -21.08
C VAL A 12 -2.59 28.36 -21.04
N ALA A 13 -3.61 28.46 -21.92
CA ALA A 13 -4.65 27.44 -22.03
C ALA A 13 -4.06 26.07 -22.38
N SER A 14 -3.12 26.01 -23.35
CA SER A 14 -2.45 24.76 -23.73
C SER A 14 -1.62 24.12 -22.60
N ILE A 15 -1.09 24.92 -21.67
CA ILE A 15 -0.34 24.42 -20.50
C ILE A 15 -1.30 23.82 -19.45
N ILE A 16 -2.53 24.34 -19.33
CA ILE A 16 -3.49 23.90 -18.29
C ILE A 16 -4.35 22.71 -18.76
N THR A 17 -4.60 22.56 -20.07
CA THR A 17 -5.43 21.46 -20.61
C THR A 17 -4.66 20.20 -21.02
N LEU A 18 -3.32 20.22 -21.05
CA LEU A 18 -2.58 18.98 -21.22
C LEU A 18 -2.64 18.21 -19.90
N PRO A 19 -3.24 17.00 -19.85
CA PRO A 19 -2.93 16.10 -18.75
C PRO A 19 -1.40 15.91 -18.77
N SER A 20 -0.75 16.06 -17.63
CA SER A 20 0.68 15.80 -17.52
C SER A 20 0.96 14.38 -18.03
N GLU A 21 1.58 14.26 -19.21
CA GLU A 21 2.11 13.02 -19.79
C GLU A 21 3.39 12.57 -19.05
N SER A 22 3.38 12.62 -17.71
CA SER A 22 4.41 12.01 -16.87
C SER A 22 3.84 10.95 -15.92
N ALA A 23 2.58 10.55 -16.12
CA ALA A 23 2.04 9.31 -15.58
C ALA A 23 2.00 8.21 -16.65
N ASP A 24 3.02 8.13 -17.52
CA ASP A 24 3.16 6.98 -18.39
C ASP A 24 3.72 5.79 -17.57
N SER A 25 2.77 4.98 -17.13
CA SER A 25 2.82 3.52 -17.15
C SER A 25 3.93 2.81 -16.37
N TYR A 26 3.75 2.71 -15.05
CA TYR A 26 4.04 1.44 -14.34
C TYR A 26 2.83 0.49 -14.40
N ARG A 27 1.90 0.71 -15.35
CA ARG A 27 0.95 -0.34 -15.74
C ARG A 27 1.75 -1.33 -16.56
N GLN A 28 2.44 -2.20 -15.83
CA GLN A 28 2.99 -3.42 -16.41
C GLN A 28 1.79 -4.16 -17.00
N GLU A 29 1.77 -4.19 -18.34
CA GLU A 29 0.92 -5.08 -19.12
C GLU A 29 0.95 -6.45 -18.44
N SER A 30 -0.21 -6.87 -17.97
CA SER A 30 -0.37 -8.05 -17.14
C SER A 30 0.19 -9.27 -17.84
N GLN A 31 1.32 -9.77 -17.36
CA GLN A 31 1.38 -11.20 -17.12
C GLN A 31 0.23 -11.49 -16.15
N GLY A 32 -0.64 -12.44 -16.50
CA GLY A 32 -1.88 -12.69 -15.75
C GLY A 32 -1.63 -12.76 -14.24
N GLU A 33 -2.65 -12.42 -13.46
CA GLU A 33 -2.61 -12.48 -12.00
C GLU A 33 -1.98 -13.80 -11.53
N CYS A 34 -1.09 -13.71 -10.54
CA CYS A 34 -0.46 -14.90 -10.01
C CYS A 34 -1.50 -15.75 -9.27
N THR A 35 -1.76 -16.95 -9.78
CA THR A 35 -2.71 -17.91 -9.18
C THR A 35 -2.02 -19.07 -8.48
N SER A 36 -0.70 -18.98 -8.26
CA SER A 36 0.01 -19.99 -7.48
C SER A 36 -0.51 -20.00 -6.03
N PRO A 37 -0.48 -21.15 -5.34
CA PRO A 37 -0.92 -21.24 -3.95
C PRO A 37 -0.21 -20.23 -3.03
N VAL A 38 1.09 -20.03 -3.25
CA VAL A 38 1.90 -19.06 -2.49
C VAL A 38 1.39 -17.64 -2.67
N CYS A 39 1.04 -17.25 -3.90
CA CYS A 39 0.47 -15.93 -4.17
C CYS A 39 -0.89 -15.74 -3.49
N GLN A 40 -1.75 -16.77 -3.52
CA GLN A 40 -3.05 -16.71 -2.87
C GLN A 40 -2.91 -16.59 -1.34
N GLU A 41 -2.05 -17.40 -0.72
CA GLU A 41 -1.80 -17.35 0.72
C GLU A 41 -1.20 -16.00 1.13
N THR A 42 -0.22 -15.51 0.37
CA THR A 42 0.40 -14.20 0.62
C THR A 42 -0.60 -13.07 0.48
N ALA A 43 -1.44 -13.11 -0.55
CA ALA A 43 -2.51 -12.13 -0.74
C ALA A 43 -3.52 -12.16 0.41
N GLN A 44 -3.91 -13.35 0.89
CA GLN A 44 -4.81 -13.47 2.04
C GLN A 44 -4.19 -12.90 3.31
N ALA A 45 -2.92 -13.21 3.60
CA ALA A 45 -2.21 -12.66 4.75
C ALA A 45 -2.09 -11.12 4.69
N LEU A 46 -1.83 -10.58 3.50
CA LEU A 46 -1.79 -9.13 3.28
C LEU A 46 -3.16 -8.51 3.54
N LEU A 47 -4.23 -9.06 2.94
CA LEU A 47 -5.58 -8.55 3.09
C LEU A 47 -6.07 -8.62 4.55
N ALA A 48 -5.70 -9.66 5.29
CA ALA A 48 -6.03 -9.81 6.70
C ALA A 48 -5.33 -8.77 7.59
N SER A 49 -4.18 -8.26 7.16
CA SER A 49 -3.44 -7.23 7.90
C SER A 49 -4.03 -5.83 7.74
N MET A 50 -4.83 -5.60 6.69
CA MET A 50 -5.38 -4.30 6.31
C MET A 50 -6.70 -3.98 7.01
N ASP A 51 -6.97 -2.69 7.20
CA ASP A 51 -8.27 -2.15 7.63
C ASP A 51 -8.86 -1.27 6.52
N PHE A 52 -9.76 -1.86 5.73
CA PHE A 52 -10.42 -1.18 4.61
C PHE A 52 -11.43 -0.11 5.02
N THR A 53 -11.70 0.07 6.32
CA THR A 53 -12.59 1.14 6.80
C THR A 53 -11.86 2.49 6.90
N VAL A 54 -10.53 2.48 6.90
CA VAL A 54 -9.68 3.67 7.01
C VAL A 54 -9.35 4.22 5.62
N ASN A 55 -9.42 5.54 5.45
CA ASN A 55 -8.97 6.17 4.22
C ASN A 55 -7.43 6.15 4.13
N PRO A 56 -6.83 5.50 3.11
CA PRO A 56 -5.37 5.39 3.00
C PRO A 56 -4.67 6.74 2.80
N CYS A 57 -5.34 7.75 2.27
CA CYS A 57 -4.80 9.10 2.12
C CYS A 57 -4.76 9.88 3.44
N GLN A 58 -5.42 9.39 4.49
CA GLN A 58 -5.48 10.03 5.81
C GLN A 58 -4.59 9.32 6.82
N ASP A 59 -4.65 7.99 6.88
CA ASP A 59 -3.81 7.17 7.74
C ASP A 59 -3.46 5.85 7.04
N PHE A 60 -2.36 5.87 6.29
CA PHE A 60 -1.89 4.68 5.58
C PHE A 60 -1.41 3.59 6.54
N TYR A 61 -0.96 3.94 7.75
CA TYR A 61 -0.49 2.95 8.72
C TYR A 61 -1.66 2.13 9.25
N ARG A 62 -2.75 2.77 9.67
CA ARG A 62 -3.97 2.05 10.08
C ARG A 62 -4.62 1.33 8.90
N TYR A 63 -4.65 1.91 7.70
CA TYR A 63 -5.16 1.20 6.53
C TYR A 63 -4.37 -0.08 6.22
N ALA A 64 -3.03 -0.03 6.24
CA ALA A 64 -2.19 -1.16 5.87
C ALA A 64 -2.03 -2.21 6.99
N CYS A 65 -2.07 -1.79 8.25
CA CYS A 65 -1.73 -2.64 9.40
C CYS A 65 -2.85 -2.79 10.44
N GLY A 66 -3.98 -2.10 10.28
CA GLY A 66 -5.04 -2.05 11.29
C GLY A 66 -5.58 -3.42 11.65
N GLY A 67 -5.85 -4.28 10.65
CA GLY A 67 -6.28 -5.66 10.89
C GLY A 67 -5.24 -6.51 11.62
N TRP A 68 -3.94 -6.28 11.35
CA TRP A 68 -2.85 -6.95 12.08
C TRP A 68 -2.80 -6.50 13.53
N ILE A 69 -2.85 -5.19 13.79
CA ILE A 69 -2.81 -4.61 15.14
C ILE A 69 -3.98 -5.14 15.98
N ASP A 70 -5.18 -5.21 15.40
CA ASP A 70 -6.39 -5.62 16.10
C ASP A 70 -6.39 -7.14 16.42
N SER A 71 -5.71 -7.95 15.60
CA SER A 71 -5.58 -9.41 15.80
C SER A 71 -4.34 -9.82 16.62
N HIS A 72 -3.35 -8.94 16.76
CA HIS A 72 -2.09 -9.19 17.46
C HIS A 72 -1.89 -8.18 18.60
N PRO A 73 -2.72 -8.23 19.67
CA PRO A 73 -2.58 -7.33 20.80
C PRO A 73 -1.24 -7.58 21.52
N THR A 74 -0.61 -6.51 22.01
CA THR A 74 0.64 -6.61 22.76
C THR A 74 0.48 -7.52 23.99
N PRO A 75 1.23 -8.63 24.09
CA PRO A 75 1.21 -9.50 25.28
C PRO A 75 1.65 -8.73 26.54
N PRO A 76 1.12 -9.08 27.72
CA PRO A 76 1.43 -8.35 28.97
C PRO A 76 2.91 -8.38 29.36
N GLU A 77 3.69 -9.33 28.86
CA GLU A 77 5.13 -9.45 29.08
C GLU A 77 5.97 -8.54 28.17
N LYS A 78 5.36 -7.97 27.12
CA LYS A 78 6.05 -7.14 26.13
C LYS A 78 5.52 -5.70 26.18
N SER A 79 6.40 -4.73 25.97
CA SER A 79 6.01 -3.30 25.85
C SER A 79 5.54 -2.94 24.44
N THR A 80 5.99 -3.70 23.45
CA THR A 80 5.65 -3.54 22.02
C THR A 80 5.49 -4.91 21.41
N TYR A 81 4.62 -5.02 20.41
CA TYR A 81 4.50 -6.22 19.60
C TYR A 81 4.46 -5.84 18.13
N THR A 82 5.40 -6.36 17.36
CA THR A 82 5.58 -6.09 15.94
C THR A 82 5.51 -7.40 15.15
N ALA A 83 5.43 -7.30 13.82
CA ALA A 83 5.50 -8.46 12.95
C ALA A 83 6.82 -9.26 13.15
N PHE A 84 7.92 -8.61 13.52
CA PHE A 84 9.16 -9.31 13.84
C PHE A 84 9.08 -10.10 15.14
N ASP A 85 8.39 -9.56 16.15
CA ASP A 85 8.18 -10.29 17.41
C ASP A 85 7.35 -11.55 17.17
N ALA A 86 6.30 -11.46 16.34
CA ALA A 86 5.49 -12.62 15.94
C ALA A 86 6.33 -13.68 15.22
N LEU A 87 7.20 -13.26 14.28
CA LEU A 87 8.11 -14.18 13.59
C LEU A 87 9.13 -14.81 14.56
N ILE A 88 9.67 -14.06 15.51
CA ILE A 88 10.62 -14.58 16.51
C ILE A 88 9.93 -15.61 17.41
N ASP A 89 8.70 -15.32 17.86
CA ASP A 89 7.91 -16.24 18.67
C ASP A 89 7.64 -17.55 17.89
N GLU A 90 7.23 -17.45 16.62
CA GLU A 90 7.02 -18.61 15.75
C GLU A 90 8.30 -19.45 15.55
N VAL A 91 9.43 -18.79 15.29
CA VAL A 91 10.71 -19.49 15.14
C VAL A 91 11.12 -20.18 16.44
N ALA A 92 10.93 -19.52 17.58
CA ALA A 92 11.23 -20.10 18.89
C ALA A 92 10.38 -21.34 19.17
N ASP A 93 9.08 -21.29 18.86
CA ASP A 93 8.16 -22.41 19.02
C ASP A 93 8.52 -23.59 18.10
N ASN A 94 8.84 -23.30 16.84
CA ASN A 94 9.28 -24.31 15.88
C ASN A 94 10.56 -25.03 16.36
N VAL A 95 11.53 -24.29 16.90
CA VAL A 95 12.77 -24.88 17.44
C VAL A 95 12.52 -25.65 18.73
N ALA A 96 11.62 -25.19 19.60
CA ALA A 96 11.26 -25.87 20.84
C ALA A 96 10.53 -27.21 20.61
N SER A 97 9.93 -27.39 19.42
CA SER A 97 9.24 -28.62 19.03
C SER A 97 10.14 -29.74 18.49
N ILE A 98 11.45 -29.48 18.33
CA ILE A 98 12.49 -30.42 17.87
C ILE A 98 13.12 -31.12 19.07
#